data_AF-A0A6B3EDB9-F1
#
_entry.id   AF-A0A6B3EDB9-F1
#
_cell.length_a   1.000
_cell.length_b   1.000
_cell.length_c   1.000
_cell.angle_alpha   90.00
_cell.angle_beta   90.00
_cell.angle_gamma   90.00
#
_symmetry.space_group_name_H-M   'P 1'
#
loop_
_entity.id
_entity.type
_entity.pdbx_description
1 polymer ?
#
loop_
_entity_poly.entity_id
_entity_poly.type
_entity_poly.pdbx_seq_one_letter_code
_entity_poly.pdbx_strand_id
1 'polypeptide(L)'
;VRAGAGVRNWRPGDHVVISCVQVDDQEPATHGDGMLGAGQRIWGYETNFGGLAHYTVVRASQLLAKPPHLTWEESASVLLT
;
A
#
# COMPACT_ATOMS: atom_id res chain seq x y z
N VAL A 1 12.99 1.96 -2.88
CA VAL A 1 14.24 2.77 -2.95
C VAL A 1 14.60 3.47 -1.63
N ARG A 2 13.63 3.93 -0.83
CA ARG A 2 13.86 4.50 0.51
C ARG A 2 12.71 4.09 1.43
N ALA A 3 12.91 4.18 2.75
CA ALA A 3 11.89 3.89 3.76
C ALA A 3 11.87 5.01 4.80
N GLY A 4 10.68 5.30 5.37
CA GLY A 4 10.54 6.27 6.44
C GLY A 4 11.10 5.75 7.77
N ALA A 5 11.36 6.65 8.73
CA ALA A 5 12.03 6.32 10.00
C ALA A 5 11.28 5.26 10.86
N GLY A 6 9.96 5.16 10.72
CA GLY A 6 9.13 4.20 11.46
C GLY A 6 8.92 2.85 10.78
N VAL A 7 9.45 2.64 9.57
CA VAL A 7 9.24 1.41 8.81
C VAL A 7 10.17 0.31 9.33
N ARG A 8 9.61 -0.82 9.77
CA ARG A 8 10.36 -1.94 10.38
C ARG A 8 10.30 -3.23 9.57
N ASN A 9 9.19 -3.49 8.89
CA ASN A 9 8.93 -4.77 8.21
C ASN A 9 9.36 -4.80 6.75
N TRP A 10 9.84 -3.66 6.23
CA TRP A 10 10.23 -3.49 4.83
C TRP A 10 11.56 -2.76 4.72
N ARG A 11 12.37 -3.13 3.73
CA ARG A 11 13.67 -2.52 3.44
C ARG A 11 13.82 -2.18 1.96
N PRO A 12 14.68 -1.21 1.61
CA PRO A 12 15.03 -0.97 0.22
C PRO A 12 15.56 -2.26 -0.44
N GLY A 13 14.99 -2.61 -1.60
CA GLY A 13 15.32 -3.83 -2.34
C GLY A 13 14.21 -4.89 -2.31
N ASP A 14 13.29 -4.83 -1.35
CA ASP A 14 12.16 -5.76 -1.31
C ASP A 14 11.24 -5.56 -2.53
N HIS A 15 10.86 -6.68 -3.18
CA HIS A 15 9.89 -6.68 -4.26
C HIS A 15 8.47 -6.73 -3.67
N VAL A 16 7.68 -5.71 -3.96
CA VAL A 16 6.36 -5.50 -3.35
C VAL A 16 5.29 -5.18 -4.38
N VAL A 17 4.05 -5.45 -4.00
CA VAL A 17 2.82 -4.96 -4.61
C VAL A 17 2.02 -4.17 -3.57
N ILE A 18 1.02 -3.41 -4.01
CA ILE A 18 0.36 -2.40 -3.17
C ILE A 18 -1.15 -2.66 -3.12
N SER A 19 -1.72 -2.64 -1.91
CA SER A 19 -3.17 -2.47 -1.71
C SER A 19 -3.55 -0.99 -1.80
N CYS A 20 -4.65 -0.68 -2.49
CA CYS A 20 -5.12 0.70 -2.62
C CYS A 20 -5.76 1.24 -1.33
N VAL A 21 -6.08 0.39 -0.35
CA VAL A 21 -6.77 0.81 0.87
C VAL A 21 -5.80 1.52 1.81
N GLN A 22 -6.02 2.82 2.02
CA GLN A 22 -5.31 3.62 3.00
C GLN A 22 -6.21 3.84 4.23
N VAL A 23 -5.83 3.24 5.37
CA VAL A 23 -6.57 3.35 6.64
C VAL A 23 -5.90 4.36 7.57
N ASP A 24 -6.70 5.11 8.33
CA ASP A 24 -6.23 5.94 9.46
C ASP A 24 -6.18 5.13 10.75
N ASP A 25 -4.96 4.75 11.13
CA ASP A 25 -4.63 3.92 12.28
C ASP A 25 -4.81 4.62 13.65
N GLN A 26 -5.23 5.89 13.68
CA GLN A 26 -5.60 6.60 14.91
C GLN A 26 -7.10 6.53 15.24
N GLU A 27 -7.93 6.02 14.32
CA GLU A 27 -9.37 5.92 14.53
C GLU A 27 -9.74 4.62 15.25
N PRO A 28 -10.48 4.67 16.39
CA PRO A 28 -10.83 3.47 17.15
C PRO A 28 -11.54 2.38 16.33
N ALA A 29 -12.41 2.79 15.39
CA ALA A 29 -13.15 1.88 14.53
C ALA A 29 -12.22 1.00 13.67
N THR A 30 -11.07 1.53 13.26
CA THR A 30 -10.12 0.83 12.37
C THR A 30 -9.39 -0.33 13.03
N HIS A 31 -9.36 -0.36 14.37
CA HIS A 31 -8.79 -1.49 15.11
C HIS A 31 -9.69 -2.73 15.11
N GLY A 32 -11.01 -2.56 14.89
CA GLY A 32 -11.94 -3.67 14.69
C GLY A 32 -11.95 -4.14 13.24
N ASP A 33 -12.04 -3.18 12.32
CA ASP A 33 -11.96 -3.40 10.87
C ASP A 33 -11.50 -2.10 10.20
N GLY A 34 -10.39 -2.17 9.44
CA GLY A 34 -9.80 -1.01 8.76
C GLY A 34 -10.73 -0.34 7.75
N MET A 35 -11.78 -1.04 7.29
CA MET A 35 -12.79 -0.51 6.37
C MET A 35 -13.89 0.31 7.06
N LEU A 36 -13.96 0.29 8.40
CA LEU A 36 -14.97 1.04 9.16
C LEU A 36 -14.52 2.46 9.54
N GLY A 37 -13.25 2.81 9.27
CA GLY A 37 -12.72 4.14 9.54
C GLY A 37 -13.29 5.18 8.60
N ALA A 38 -13.72 6.32 9.15
CA ALA A 38 -14.24 7.44 8.35
C ALA A 38 -13.13 8.11 7.52
N GLY A 39 -11.88 8.01 7.96
CA GLY A 39 -10.69 8.51 7.26
C GLY A 39 -10.10 7.57 6.21
N GLN A 40 -10.75 6.43 5.91
CA GLN A 40 -10.30 5.53 4.85
C GLN A 40 -10.26 6.27 3.51
N ARG A 41 -9.18 6.06 2.74
CA ARG A 41 -9.05 6.60 1.38
C ARG A 41 -8.52 5.55 0.41
N ILE A 42 -8.81 5.75 -0.87
CA ILE A 42 -8.26 4.97 -1.97
C ILE A 42 -7.01 5.66 -2.52
N TRP A 43 -5.88 4.99 -2.35
CA TRP A 43 -4.58 5.44 -2.84
C TRP A 43 -4.55 5.53 -4.37
N GLY A 44 -4.05 6.65 -4.89
CA GLY A 44 -4.00 6.93 -6.32
C GLY A 44 -5.30 7.45 -6.94
N TYR A 45 -6.39 7.53 -6.18
CA TYR A 45 -7.65 8.17 -6.58
C TYR A 45 -7.99 9.37 -5.67
N GLU A 46 -8.21 9.12 -4.38
CA GLU A 46 -8.50 10.17 -3.39
C GLU A 46 -7.23 10.80 -2.79
N THR A 47 -6.07 10.24 -3.14
CA THR A 47 -4.76 10.73 -2.71
C THR A 47 -3.82 10.84 -3.90
N ASN A 48 -2.88 11.78 -3.81
CA ASN A 48 -1.86 11.99 -4.83
C ASN A 48 -0.72 10.96 -4.71
N PHE A 49 0.22 10.98 -5.67
CA PHE A 49 1.37 10.07 -5.78
C PHE A 49 0.95 8.60 -6.01
N GLY A 50 0.02 8.41 -6.94
CA GLY A 50 -0.47 7.10 -7.40
C GLY A 50 0.56 6.29 -8.21
N GLY A 51 0.13 5.12 -8.69
CA GLY A 51 1.02 4.11 -9.30
C GLY A 51 1.40 4.34 -10.76
N LEU A 52 0.74 5.24 -11.47
CA LEU A 52 1.03 5.55 -12.88
C LEU A 52 2.18 6.56 -13.01
N ALA A 53 3.32 6.23 -12.40
CA ALA A 53 4.54 7.02 -12.39
C ALA A 53 5.76 6.12 -12.14
N HIS A 54 6.96 6.63 -12.41
CA HIS A 54 8.21 5.91 -12.10
C HIS A 54 8.40 5.67 -10.59
N TYR A 55 7.83 6.54 -9.75
CA TYR A 55 7.90 6.45 -8.31
C TYR A 55 6.54 6.80 -7.68
N THR A 56 6.25 6.14 -6.57
CA THR A 56 5.06 6.37 -5.73
C THR A 56 5.48 6.56 -4.28
N VAL A 57 4.62 7.23 -3.51
CA VAL A 57 4.67 7.27 -2.05
C VAL A 57 3.46 6.52 -1.50
N VAL A 58 3.71 5.57 -0.62
CA VAL A 58 2.69 4.67 -0.08
C VAL A 58 2.97 4.39 1.41
N ARG A 59 1.92 4.09 2.20
CA ARG A 59 2.09 3.66 3.59
C ARG A 59 2.62 2.24 3.66
N ALA A 60 3.46 1.95 4.66
CA ALA A 60 4.05 0.63 4.85
C ALA A 60 3.02 -0.49 5.09
N SER A 61 1.85 -0.15 5.64
CA SER A 61 0.73 -1.09 5.85
C SER A 61 0.03 -1.54 4.56
N GLN A 62 0.23 -0.81 3.46
CA GLN A 62 -0.36 -1.16 2.15
C GLN A 62 0.52 -2.11 1.34
N LEU A 63 1.75 -2.36 1.78
CA LEU A 63 2.71 -3.19 1.06
C LEU A 63 2.42 -4.68 1.30
N LEU A 64 2.52 -5.45 0.23
CA LEU A 64 2.44 -6.91 0.23
C LEU A 64 3.65 -7.45 -0.55
N ALA A 65 4.13 -8.64 -0.20
CA ALA A 65 5.25 -9.25 -0.91
C ALA A 65 4.82 -9.59 -2.34
N LYS A 66 5.64 -9.23 -3.33
CA LYS A 66 5.38 -9.59 -4.72
C LYS A 66 5.49 -11.12 -4.88
N PRO A 67 4.50 -11.80 -5.49
CA PRO A 67 4.61 -13.21 -5.84
C PRO A 67 5.83 -13.47 -6.75
N PRO A 68 6.74 -14.40 -6.39
CA PRO A 68 8.01 -14.57 -7.10
C PRO A 68 7.86 -15.24 -8.47
N HIS A 69 6.77 -15.98 -8.67
CA HIS A 69 6.51 -16.75 -9.90
C HIS A 69 5.78 -15.93 -10.97
N LEU A 70 5.24 -14.77 -10.63
CA LEU A 70 4.54 -13.89 -11.58
C LEU A 70 5.49 -12.86 -12.16
N THR A 71 5.22 -12.39 -13.37
CA THR A 71 5.84 -11.19 -13.94
C THR A 71 5.41 -9.94 -13.16
N TRP A 72 5.99 -8.78 -13.49
CA TRP A 72 5.62 -7.53 -12.82
C TRP A 72 4.20 -7.10 -13.18
N GLU A 73 3.86 -7.21 -14.46
CA GLU A 73 2.56 -6.87 -15.03
C GLU A 73 1.46 -7.76 -14.46
N GLU A 74 1.72 -9.08 -14.35
CA GLU A 74 0.80 -10.02 -13.71
C GLU A 74 0.63 -9.75 -12.21
N SER A 75 1.71 -9.41 -11.51
CA SER A 75 1.63 -9.08 -10.08
C SER A 75 0.84 -7.79 -9.83
N ALA A 76 0.93 -6.83 -10.76
CA ALA A 76 0.27 -5.54 -10.67
C ALA A 76 -1.21 -5.55 -11.13
N SER A 77 -1.67 -6.59 -11.81
CA SER A 77 -3.03 -6.66 -12.37
C SER A 77 -4.10 -7.18 -11.41
N VAL A 78 -3.70 -7.85 -10.33
CA VAL A 78 -4.61 -8.59 -9.44
C VAL A 78 -5.13 -7.74 -8.28
N LEU A 79 -4.33 -6.81 -7.77
CA LEU A 79 -4.69 -6.01 -6.59
C LEU A 79 -5.59 -4.82 -6.98
N LEU A 80 -6.88 -5.10 -7.11
CA LEU A 80 -7.99 -4.15 -6.96
C LEU A 80 -9.29 -4.98 -6.78
N THR A 81 -9.44 -5.66 -5.65
CA THR A 81 -10.69 -6.29 -5.22
C THR A 81 -10.90 -5.99 -3.75
#